data_AF-A0A9D8HW11-F1
#
_entry.id   AF-A0A9D8HW11-F1
#
_cell.length_a   1.000
_cell.length_b   1.000
_cell.length_c   1.000
_cell.angle_alpha   90.00
_cell.angle_beta   90.00
_cell.angle_gamma   90.00
#
_symmetry.space_group_name_H-M   'P 1'
#
loop_
_entity.id
_entity.type
_entity.pdbx_description
1 polymer ?
#
loop_
_entity_poly.entity_id
_entity_poly.type
_entity_poly.pdbx_seq_one_letter_code
_entity_poly.pdbx_strand_id
1 'polypeptide(L)'
;MKVIIGLRWLCRPAALLAQAPPTPQGAAGRTAAPRRIDGRLDDAGWTTAKVIEGFKQREPDERLDASEATSVRVLYDDANLYIGAELTDSDAAAIRSLVLKATYSVHW
;
A
#
# COMPACT_ATOMS: atom_id res chain seq x y z
N MET A 1 -21.38 -24.18 -61.02
CA MET A 1 -22.17 -24.05 -59.77
C MET A 1 -21.49 -24.87 -58.68
N LYS A 2 -21.19 -24.21 -57.53
CA LYS A 2 -20.55 -24.64 -56.26
C LYS A 2 -19.26 -23.86 -55.95
N VAL A 3 -19.36 -22.91 -55.02
CA VAL A 3 -18.23 -22.28 -54.31
C VAL A 3 -18.44 -22.54 -52.82
N ILE A 4 -17.44 -23.14 -52.16
CA ILE A 4 -17.44 -23.47 -50.74
C ILE A 4 -16.63 -22.40 -50.01
N ILE A 5 -17.25 -21.68 -49.07
CA ILE A 5 -16.61 -20.69 -48.20
C ILE A 5 -16.26 -21.40 -46.89
N GLY A 6 -14.98 -21.66 -46.65
CA GLY A 6 -14.48 -22.26 -45.41
C GLY A 6 -13.62 -21.25 -44.65
N LEU A 7 -14.23 -20.28 -43.98
CA LEU A 7 -13.50 -19.31 -43.13
C LEU A 7 -13.45 -19.85 -41.69
N ARG A 8 -12.41 -20.64 -41.40
CA ARG A 8 -12.12 -21.10 -40.04
C ARG A 8 -11.39 -19.98 -39.30
N TRP A 9 -12.17 -19.16 -38.59
CA TRP A 9 -11.66 -18.18 -37.64
C TRP A 9 -10.88 -18.89 -36.52
N LEU A 10 -9.56 -18.86 -36.59
CA LEU A 10 -8.70 -19.12 -35.44
C LEU A 10 -8.79 -17.89 -34.53
N CYS A 11 -9.78 -17.87 -33.64
CA CYS A 11 -9.76 -16.98 -32.49
C CYS A 11 -8.64 -17.48 -31.56
N ARG A 12 -7.42 -16.93 -31.69
CA ARG A 12 -6.41 -17.07 -30.63
C ARG A 12 -6.94 -16.22 -29.47
N PRO A 13 -7.26 -16.79 -28.29
CA PRO A 13 -7.41 -15.95 -27.13
C PRO A 13 -6.04 -15.29 -26.91
N ALA A 14 -5.97 -13.99 -27.13
CA ALA A 14 -4.95 -13.18 -26.48
C ALA A 14 -5.29 -13.26 -24.99
N ALA A 15 -4.71 -14.24 -24.29
CA ALA A 15 -4.63 -14.19 -22.85
C ALA A 15 -3.71 -13.00 -22.53
N LEU A 16 -4.27 -11.81 -22.53
CA LEU A 16 -3.68 -10.65 -21.88
C LEU A 16 -3.68 -10.99 -20.40
N LEU A 17 -2.61 -11.63 -19.93
CA LEU A 17 -2.33 -11.68 -18.50
C LEU A 17 -2.09 -10.24 -18.09
N ALA A 18 -3.13 -9.57 -17.62
CA ALA A 18 -2.99 -8.35 -16.85
C ALA A 18 -2.13 -8.71 -15.64
N GLN A 19 -0.82 -8.44 -15.71
CA GLN A 19 0.05 -8.53 -14.56
C GLN A 19 -0.47 -7.50 -13.57
N ALA A 20 -0.95 -7.95 -12.41
CA ALA A 20 -1.36 -7.04 -11.35
C ALA A 20 -0.19 -6.10 -11.05
N PRO A 21 -0.43 -4.79 -10.84
CA PRO A 21 0.63 -3.86 -10.51
C PRO A 21 1.42 -4.41 -9.31
N PRO A 22 2.76 -4.27 -9.29
CA PRO A 22 3.57 -4.79 -8.20
C PRO A 22 3.08 -4.17 -6.88
N THR A 23 2.67 -5.03 -5.95
CA THR A 23 2.26 -4.60 -4.61
C THR A 23 3.49 -4.04 -3.89
N PRO A 24 3.40 -2.87 -3.23
CA PRO A 24 4.49 -2.37 -2.41
C PRO A 24 4.83 -3.39 -1.31
N GLN A 25 6.10 -3.76 -1.21
CA GLN A 25 6.60 -4.75 -0.26
C GLN A 25 7.76 -4.15 0.54
N GLY A 26 7.80 -4.47 1.82
CA GLY A 26 8.87 -4.06 2.71
C GLY A 26 9.08 -5.04 3.86
N ALA A 27 10.28 -5.01 4.41
CA ALA A 27 10.63 -5.79 5.60
C ALA A 27 10.46 -4.92 6.85
N ALA A 28 9.89 -5.49 7.90
CA ALA A 28 9.83 -4.85 9.20
C ALA A 28 11.21 -4.87 9.88
N GLY A 29 11.62 -3.75 10.46
CA GLY A 29 12.87 -3.65 11.23
C GLY A 29 12.65 -4.02 12.70
N ARG A 30 13.59 -4.73 13.33
CA ARG A 30 13.55 -4.94 14.78
C ARG A 30 14.06 -3.68 15.49
N THR A 31 13.41 -3.26 16.57
CA THR A 31 13.86 -2.17 17.44
C THR A 31 14.23 -2.68 18.82
N ALA A 32 15.22 -2.04 19.46
CA ALA A 32 15.73 -2.43 20.76
C ALA A 32 14.93 -1.85 21.94
N ALA A 33 14.15 -0.80 21.70
CA ALA A 33 13.39 -0.11 22.75
C ALA A 33 11.99 0.24 22.26
N PRO A 34 10.98 0.24 23.15
CA PRO A 34 9.61 0.60 22.80
C PRO A 34 9.51 1.96 22.10
N ARG A 35 8.59 2.08 21.14
CA ARG A 35 8.35 3.36 20.44
C ARG A 35 7.24 4.14 21.13
N ARG A 36 7.44 5.45 21.26
CA ARG A 36 6.38 6.37 21.70
C ARG A 36 5.43 6.61 20.52
N ILE A 37 4.12 6.53 20.78
CA ILE A 37 3.08 6.76 19.77
C ILE A 37 2.54 8.18 19.95
N ASP A 38 3.30 9.17 19.47
CA ASP A 38 2.96 10.60 19.53
C ASP A 38 2.72 11.22 18.13
N GLY A 39 2.75 10.39 17.08
CA GLY A 39 2.58 10.81 15.68
C GLY A 39 3.85 11.37 15.04
N ARG A 40 5.00 11.36 15.73
CA ARG A 40 6.28 11.84 15.19
C ARG A 40 7.16 10.65 14.81
N LEU A 41 7.75 10.69 13.61
CA LEU A 41 8.63 9.63 13.09
C LEU A 41 10.12 10.05 13.13
N ASP A 42 10.50 10.86 14.12
CA ASP A 42 11.85 11.45 14.25
C ASP A 42 12.81 10.65 15.14
N ASP A 43 12.32 9.62 15.85
CA ASP A 43 13.17 8.73 16.65
C ASP A 43 14.12 7.85 15.80
N ALA A 44 15.29 7.50 16.35
CA ALA A 44 16.32 6.70 15.67
C ALA A 44 15.84 5.35 15.11
N GLY A 45 14.86 4.70 15.75
CA GLY A 45 14.25 3.48 15.22
C GLY A 45 13.52 3.73 13.89
N TRP A 46 12.81 4.85 13.77
CA TRP A 46 12.09 5.23 12.55
C TRP A 46 13.04 5.69 11.45
N THR A 47 14.09 6.44 11.81
CA THR A 47 15.09 6.93 10.83
C THR A 47 15.83 5.80 10.12
N THR A 48 16.04 4.68 10.81
CA THR A 48 16.75 3.50 10.28
C THR A 48 15.82 2.45 9.66
N ALA A 49 14.51 2.61 9.83
CA ALA A 49 13.52 1.69 9.29
C ALA A 49 13.48 1.76 7.75
N LYS A 50 13.30 0.60 7.10
CA LYS A 50 13.08 0.56 5.65
C LYS A 50 11.79 1.30 5.31
N VAL A 51 11.90 2.28 4.42
CA VAL A 51 10.75 3.00 3.88
C VAL A 51 10.08 2.13 2.80
N ILE A 52 8.77 1.99 2.93
CA ILE A 52 7.89 1.33 1.96
C ILE A 52 7.17 2.46 1.23
N GLU A 53 7.25 2.45 -0.09
CA GLU A 53 6.69 3.48 -0.99
C GLU A 53 6.08 2.78 -2.22
N GLY A 54 5.60 3.55 -3.21
CA GLY A 54 5.01 3.00 -4.43
C GLY A 54 3.57 2.51 -4.24
N PHE A 55 2.88 3.04 -3.23
CA PHE A 55 1.45 2.83 -3.05
C PHE A 55 0.68 3.34 -4.28
N LYS A 56 -0.35 2.59 -4.67
CA LYS A 56 -1.22 2.93 -5.79
C LYS A 56 -2.50 3.56 -5.30
N GLN A 57 -3.00 4.50 -6.07
CA GLN A 57 -4.25 5.17 -5.77
C GLN A 57 -5.44 4.24 -5.97
N ARG A 58 -6.38 4.27 -5.03
CA ARG A 58 -7.66 3.58 -5.17
C ARG A 58 -8.73 4.50 -5.76
N GLU A 59 -8.72 5.77 -5.38
CA GLU A 59 -9.66 6.82 -5.82
C GLU A 59 -8.89 8.13 -6.00
N PRO A 60 -9.30 9.02 -6.94
CA PRO A 60 -10.43 8.89 -7.87
C PRO A 60 -10.22 7.88 -9.00
N ASP A 61 -8.98 7.76 -9.50
CA ASP A 61 -8.61 6.86 -10.58
C ASP A 61 -7.82 5.65 -10.07
N GLU A 62 -8.40 4.45 -10.19
CA GLU A 62 -7.81 3.21 -9.69
C GLU A 62 -6.52 2.86 -10.43
N ARG A 63 -5.50 2.38 -9.69
CA ARG A 63 -4.25 1.78 -10.21
C ARG A 63 -3.28 2.74 -10.90
N LEU A 64 -3.58 4.03 -10.93
CA LEU A 64 -2.59 5.04 -11.29
C LEU A 64 -1.58 5.23 -10.15
N ASP A 65 -0.45 5.85 -10.48
CA ASP A 65 0.47 6.36 -9.45
C ASP A 65 -0.30 7.31 -8.53
N ALA A 66 -0.06 7.21 -7.22
CA ALA A 66 -0.70 8.08 -6.25
C ALA A 66 -0.29 9.54 -6.52
N SER A 67 -1.29 10.42 -6.67
CA SER A 67 -1.02 11.86 -6.76
C SER A 67 -0.49 12.41 -5.44
N GLU A 68 -0.85 11.75 -4.34
CA GLU A 68 -0.45 12.06 -2.98
C GLU A 68 0.52 11.00 -2.45
N ALA A 69 1.72 11.43 -2.06
CA ALA A 69 2.77 10.51 -1.64
C ALA A 69 2.45 9.87 -0.28
N THR A 70 2.57 8.55 -0.20
CA THR A 70 2.46 7.79 1.04
C THR A 70 3.78 7.06 1.30
N SER A 71 4.34 7.25 2.49
CA SER A 71 5.48 6.47 2.97
C SER A 71 5.12 5.73 4.25
N VAL A 72 5.44 4.44 4.31
CA VAL A 72 5.16 3.58 5.47
C VAL A 72 6.45 2.99 5.99
N ARG A 73 6.58 2.92 7.32
CA ARG A 73 7.67 2.26 8.03
C ARG A 73 7.07 1.28 9.02
N VAL A 74 7.67 0.10 9.11
CA VAL A 74 7.21 -0.96 10.02
C VAL A 74 8.37 -1.37 10.92
N LEU A 75 8.14 -1.34 12.23
CA LEU A 75 9.07 -1.80 13.25
C LEU A 75 8.40 -2.80 14.17
N TYR A 76 9.18 -3.64 14.83
CA TYR A 76 8.67 -4.53 15.88
C TYR A 76 9.68 -4.72 17.01
N ASP A 77 9.16 -5.04 18.19
CA ASP A 77 9.93 -5.59 19.31
C ASP A 77 9.30 -6.90 19.78
N ASP A 78 9.73 -7.43 20.93
CA ASP A 78 9.25 -8.72 21.44
C ASP A 78 7.76 -8.71 21.84
N ALA A 79 7.16 -7.52 22.03
CA ALA A 79 5.80 -7.36 22.51
C ALA A 79 4.89 -6.56 21.55
N ASN A 80 5.44 -5.78 20.62
CA ASN A 80 4.68 -4.80 19.85
C ASN A 80 5.06 -4.78 18.37
N LEU A 81 4.06 -4.52 17.53
CA LEU A 81 4.21 -4.14 16.12
C LEU A 81 3.88 -2.65 15.98
N TYR A 82 4.80 -1.89 15.41
CA TYR A 82 4.68 -0.45 15.18
C TYR A 82 4.56 -0.17 13.69
N ILE A 83 3.55 0.62 13.32
CA ILE A 83 3.33 1.06 11.95
C ILE A 83 3.29 2.59 11.96
N GLY A 84 4.24 3.20 11.27
CA GLY A 84 4.28 4.64 11.04
C GLY A 84 3.94 4.92 9.57
N ALA A 85 3.00 5.82 9.33
CA ALA A 85 2.62 6.25 7.99
C ALA A 85 2.67 7.77 7.90
N GLU A 86 3.35 8.28 6.88
CA GLU A 86 3.37 9.69 6.51
C GLU A 86 2.62 9.83 5.19
N LEU A 87 1.55 10.61 5.21
CA LEU A 87 0.66 10.84 4.09
C LEU A 87 0.77 12.32 3.74
N THR A 88 1.29 12.62 2.55
CA THR A 88 1.25 13.97 2.01
C THR A 88 -0.16 14.24 1.52
N ASP A 89 -0.67 15.45 1.76
CA ASP A 89 -1.93 15.93 1.20
C ASP A 89 -1.71 17.37 0.74
N SER A 90 -1.97 17.64 -0.54
CA SER A 90 -1.82 18.97 -1.11
C SER A 90 -2.93 19.96 -0.70
N ASP A 91 -4.08 19.47 -0.21
CA ASP A 91 -5.19 20.29 0.28
C ASP A 91 -5.48 20.00 1.76
N ALA A 92 -4.72 20.66 2.63
CA ALA A 92 -4.90 20.56 4.08
C ALA A 92 -6.32 20.97 4.57
N ALA A 93 -7.08 21.78 3.81
CA ALA A 93 -8.42 22.20 4.20
C ALA A 93 -9.48 21.10 3.98
N ALA A 94 -9.19 20.13 3.12
CA ALA A 94 -10.04 18.96 2.90
C ALA A 94 -9.93 17.93 4.04
N ILE A 95 -8.85 17.95 4.82
CA ILE A 95 -8.60 16.98 5.89
C ILE A 95 -9.72 17.03 6.94
N ARG A 96 -10.42 15.91 7.12
CA ARG A 96 -11.44 15.73 8.16
C ARG A 96 -10.81 15.08 9.38
N SER A 97 -10.87 15.75 10.53
CA SER A 97 -10.45 15.17 11.80
C SER A 97 -11.49 14.14 12.29
N LEU A 98 -11.19 12.86 12.09
CA LEU A 98 -11.89 11.74 12.74
C LEU A 98 -10.91 11.01 13.65
N VAL A 99 -11.13 11.04 14.96
CA VAL A 99 -10.35 10.23 15.91
C VAL A 99 -11.01 8.86 16.03
N LEU A 100 -10.46 7.87 15.35
CA LEU A 100 -10.82 6.46 15.51
C LEU A 100 -9.86 5.81 16.51
N LYS A 101 -10.29 5.65 17.76
CA LYS A 101 -9.61 4.78 18.72
C LYS A 101 -10.31 3.42 18.73
N ALA A 102 -9.80 2.48 17.93
CA ALA A 102 -10.27 1.10 17.93
C ALA A 102 -9.30 0.24 18.75
N THR A 103 -9.78 -0.37 19.83
CA THR A 103 -9.04 -1.39 20.58
C THR A 103 -9.56 -2.74 20.15
N TYR A 104 -8.73 -3.53 19.48
CA TYR A 104 -9.03 -4.92 19.15
C TYR A 104 -8.35 -5.83 20.17
N SER A 105 -9.13 -6.47 21.02
CA SER A 105 -8.66 -7.56 21.88
C SER A 105 -8.85 -8.87 21.12
N VAL A 106 -7.75 -9.52 20.75
CA VAL A 106 -7.81 -10.86 20.19
C VAL A 106 -7.92 -11.83 21.37
N HIS A 107 -9.10 -12.43 21.53
CA HIS A 107 -9.29 -13.57 22.42
C HIS A 107 -9.12 -14.83 21.57
N TRP A 108 -8.15 -15.67 21.94
CA TRP A 108 -7.97 -17.02 21.41
C TRP A 108 -9.03 -17.96 21.99
#